data_AF-A0A2M6XX40-F1
#
_entry.id   AF-A0A2M6XX40-F1
#
_cell.length_a   1.000
_cell.length_b   1.000
_cell.length_c   1.000
_cell.angle_alpha   90.00
_cell.angle_beta   90.00
_cell.angle_gamma   90.00
#
_symmetry.space_group_name_H-M   'P 1'
#
loop_
_entity.id
_entity.type
_entity.pdbx_description
1 polymer ?
#
loop_
_entity_poly.entity_id
_entity_poly.type
_entity_poly.pdbx_seq_one_letter_code
_entity_poly.pdbx_strand_id
1 'polypeptide(L)'
;PETFRYDIDVASVAELWRRGSVVSSWLLDLTAHALQGDPALEKFGGKVSDSGEGRWTSIAAIESGTPAPVLTAALFDRFNSRGEADYGNKLLSALRFEFGGHQEKH
;
A
#
# COMPACT_ATOMS: atom_id res chain seq x y z
N PRO A 1 -16.31 -17.24 0.36
CA PRO A 1 -16.66 -18.66 0.10
C PRO A 1 -15.40 -19.53 0.20
N GLU A 2 -15.43 -20.59 1.01
CA GLU A 2 -14.26 -21.48 1.20
C GLU A 2 -13.76 -22.14 -0.10
N THR A 3 -14.62 -22.20 -1.12
CA THR A 3 -14.37 -22.85 -2.41
C THR A 3 -13.36 -22.13 -3.34
N PHE A 4 -12.92 -20.90 -3.01
CA PHE A 4 -12.01 -20.10 -3.85
C PHE A 4 -10.84 -19.49 -3.07
N ARG A 5 -10.36 -20.15 -2.01
CA ARG A 5 -9.10 -19.76 -1.35
C ARG A 5 -7.93 -20.41 -2.06
N TYR A 6 -7.31 -19.67 -2.97
CA TYR A 6 -6.03 -20.04 -3.56
C TYR A 6 -4.91 -19.70 -2.58
N ASP A 7 -3.99 -20.64 -2.40
CA ASP A 7 -2.70 -20.36 -1.76
C ASP A 7 -1.80 -19.71 -2.80
N ILE A 8 -1.84 -18.38 -2.87
CA ILE A 8 -1.04 -17.59 -3.81
C ILE A 8 0.23 -17.17 -3.10
N ASP A 9 1.37 -17.56 -3.66
CA ASP A 9 2.65 -17.00 -3.27
C ASP A 9 2.76 -15.55 -3.78
N VAL A 10 2.38 -14.60 -2.92
CA VAL A 10 2.36 -13.17 -3.22
C VAL A 10 3.77 -12.64 -3.54
N ALA A 11 4.81 -13.17 -2.90
CA ALA A 11 6.19 -12.75 -3.16
C ALA A 11 6.64 -13.17 -4.56
N SER A 12 6.34 -14.41 -4.97
CA SER A 12 6.61 -14.88 -6.32
C SER A 12 5.82 -14.12 -7.40
N VAL A 13 4.57 -13.74 -7.11
CA VAL A 13 3.77 -12.90 -8.03
C VAL A 13 4.38 -11.51 -8.19
N ALA A 14 4.81 -10.88 -7.09
CA ALA A 14 5.47 -9.58 -7.14
C ALA A 14 6.76 -9.62 -7.99
N GLU A 15 7.58 -10.66 -7.83
CA GLU A 15 8.78 -10.89 -8.66
C GLU A 15 8.45 -11.06 -10.15
N LEU A 16 7.39 -11.80 -10.47
CA LEU A 16 6.94 -11.97 -11.86
C LEU A 16 6.57 -10.61 -12.51
N TRP A 17 5.87 -9.74 -11.78
CA TRP A 17 5.44 -8.45 -12.32
C TRP A 17 6.59 -7.45 -12.53
N ARG A 18 7.78 -7.67 -11.96
CA ARG A 18 8.94 -6.81 -12.20
C ARG A 18 9.44 -6.84 -13.64
N ARG A 19 9.07 -7.86 -14.42
CA ARG A 19 9.62 -8.07 -15.78
C ARG A 19 8.49 -8.26 -16.79
N GLY A 20 8.43 -7.37 -17.77
CA GLY A 20 7.51 -7.50 -18.91
C GLY A 20 6.04 -7.23 -18.59
N SER A 21 5.72 -6.73 -17.39
CA SER A 21 4.37 -6.28 -17.06
C SER A 21 4.21 -4.79 -17.39
N VAL A 22 2.96 -4.35 -17.58
CA VAL A 22 2.64 -2.92 -17.79
C VAL A 22 2.90 -2.09 -16.52
N VAL A 23 2.87 -2.73 -15.34
CA VAL A 23 3.00 -2.06 -14.04
C VAL A 23 4.42 -2.12 -13.46
N SER A 24 5.40 -2.62 -14.25
CA SER A 24 6.80 -2.64 -13.85
C SER A 24 7.28 -1.23 -13.51
N SER A 25 7.81 -1.06 -12.29
CA SER A 25 8.17 0.24 -11.75
C SER A 25 9.14 0.07 -10.58
N TRP A 26 9.82 1.15 -10.21
CA TRP A 26 10.67 1.18 -9.02
C TRP A 26 9.89 0.84 -7.75
N LEU A 27 8.64 1.29 -7.62
CA LEU A 27 7.79 0.95 -6.48
C LEU A 27 7.55 -0.56 -6.40
N LEU A 28 7.38 -1.23 -7.53
CA LEU A 28 7.22 -2.68 -7.58
C LEU A 28 8.51 -3.43 -7.23
N ASP A 29 9.69 -2.87 -7.56
CA ASP A 29 10.97 -3.42 -7.09
C ASP A 29 11.04 -3.39 -5.56
N LEU A 30 10.62 -2.29 -4.93
CA LEU A 30 10.55 -2.18 -3.46
C LEU A 30 9.54 -3.15 -2.86
N THR A 31 8.35 -3.29 -3.46
CA THR A 31 7.34 -4.28 -3.05
C THR A 31 7.93 -5.68 -3.03
N ALA A 32 8.60 -6.08 -4.11
CA ALA A 32 9.15 -7.43 -4.23
C ALA A 32 10.30 -7.67 -3.23
N HIS A 33 11.17 -6.69 -3.02
CA HIS A 33 12.22 -6.78 -2.00
C HIS A 33 11.64 -6.92 -0.59
N ALA A 34 10.62 -6.12 -0.23
CA ALA A 34 9.97 -6.21 1.07
C ALA A 34 9.35 -7.61 1.29
N LEU A 35 8.65 -8.13 0.28
CA LEU A 35 8.00 -9.44 0.32
C LEU A 35 8.99 -10.61 0.30
N GLN A 36 10.13 -10.50 -0.38
CA GLN A 36 11.17 -11.53 -0.30
C GLN A 36 11.79 -11.61 1.10
N GLY A 37 11.99 -10.47 1.75
CA GLY A 37 12.60 -10.40 3.08
C GLY A 37 11.66 -10.81 4.22
N ASP A 38 10.38 -10.47 4.11
CA ASP A 38 9.34 -10.76 5.11
C ASP A 38 7.97 -10.94 4.43
N PRO A 39 7.66 -12.15 3.89
CA PRO A 39 6.41 -12.40 3.18
C PRO A 39 5.15 -12.17 4.03
N ALA A 40 5.26 -12.35 5.35
CA ALA A 40 4.18 -12.18 6.31
C ALA A 40 4.06 -10.73 6.84
N LEU A 41 5.06 -9.88 6.53
CA LEU A 41 5.13 -8.48 6.90
C LEU A 41 4.98 -8.27 8.42
N GLU A 42 5.56 -9.18 9.22
CA GLU A 42 5.41 -9.21 10.68
C GLU A 42 5.97 -7.96 11.37
N LYS A 43 6.95 -7.30 10.72
CA LYS A 43 7.57 -6.07 11.22
C LYS A 43 6.64 -4.84 11.17
N PHE A 44 5.51 -4.93 10.46
CA PHE A 44 4.60 -3.81 10.25
C PHE A 44 3.25 -4.06 10.91
N GLY A 45 2.80 -3.10 11.70
CA GLY A 45 1.48 -3.07 12.32
C GLY A 45 0.37 -2.59 11.37
N GLY A 46 0.70 -2.10 10.17
CA GLY A 46 -0.25 -1.64 9.16
C GLY A 46 -0.91 -0.29 9.50
N LYS A 47 -0.38 0.43 10.49
CA LYS A 47 -0.89 1.74 10.89
C LYS A 47 -0.22 2.84 10.09
N VAL A 48 -0.82 3.17 8.95
CA VAL A 48 -0.26 4.14 8.02
C VAL A 48 -0.56 5.57 8.47
N SER A 49 0.41 6.22 9.14
CA SER A 49 0.30 7.62 9.59
C SER A 49 0.02 8.57 8.43
N ASP A 50 -1.02 9.42 8.53
CA ASP A 50 -1.35 10.44 7.52
C ASP A 50 -0.42 11.66 7.65
N SER A 51 0.36 11.92 6.60
CA SER A 51 1.27 13.06 6.50
C SER A 51 0.56 14.35 6.05
N GLY A 52 -0.72 14.25 5.63
CA GLY A 52 -1.58 15.38 5.29
C GLY A 52 -1.70 15.64 3.78
N GLU A 53 -0.84 15.05 2.95
CA GLU A 53 -0.80 15.33 1.51
C GLU A 53 -2.04 14.86 0.78
N GLY A 54 -2.53 13.66 1.11
CA GLY A 54 -3.78 13.15 0.53
C GLY A 54 -4.99 14.00 0.91
N ARG A 55 -5.00 14.53 2.15
CA ARG A 55 -6.07 15.40 2.65
C ARG A 55 -6.09 16.73 1.90
N TRP A 56 -4.95 17.44 1.83
CA TRP A 56 -4.92 18.72 1.11
C TRP A 56 -5.25 18.50 -0.37
N THR A 57 -4.79 17.40 -0.99
CA THR A 57 -5.07 17.08 -2.40
C THR A 57 -6.56 16.92 -2.65
N SER A 58 -7.26 16.21 -1.76
CA SER A 58 -8.72 16.02 -1.87
C SER A 58 -9.48 17.34 -1.68
N ILE A 59 -9.03 18.22 -0.78
CA ILE A 59 -9.63 19.55 -0.58
C ILE A 59 -9.43 20.41 -1.83
N ALA A 60 -8.21 20.48 -2.38
CA ALA A 60 -7.92 21.24 -3.59
C ALA A 60 -8.71 20.75 -4.81
N ALA A 61 -8.96 19.45 -4.92
CA ALA A 61 -9.82 18.88 -5.95
C ALA A 61 -11.27 19.39 -5.84
N ILE A 62 -11.81 19.47 -4.62
CA ILE A 62 -13.15 20.02 -4.35
C ILE A 62 -13.21 21.51 -4.70
N GLU A 63 -12.24 22.30 -4.22
CA GLU A 63 -12.19 23.75 -4.45
C GLU A 63 -12.07 24.11 -5.94
N SER A 64 -11.32 23.33 -6.70
CA SER A 64 -11.15 23.52 -8.14
C SER A 64 -12.26 22.90 -9.00
N GLY A 65 -13.19 22.15 -8.41
CA GLY A 65 -14.19 21.38 -9.15
C GLY A 65 -13.59 20.24 -9.99
N THR A 66 -12.40 19.76 -9.65
CA THR A 66 -11.68 18.71 -10.38
C THR A 66 -12.03 17.33 -9.83
N PRO A 67 -12.52 16.37 -10.63
CA PRO A 67 -12.79 15.01 -10.16
C PRO A 67 -11.52 14.26 -9.76
N ALA A 68 -11.45 13.79 -8.51
CA ALA A 68 -10.32 13.01 -7.98
C ALA A 68 -10.75 11.70 -7.25
N PRO A 69 -11.65 10.88 -7.83
CA PRO A 69 -12.32 9.79 -7.11
C PRO A 69 -11.36 8.74 -6.54
N VAL A 70 -10.34 8.34 -7.29
CA VAL A 70 -9.36 7.32 -6.86
C VAL A 70 -8.48 7.83 -5.73
N LEU A 71 -8.05 9.10 -5.80
CA LEU A 71 -7.22 9.72 -4.75
C LEU A 71 -8.02 9.89 -3.45
N THR A 72 -9.29 10.29 -3.55
CA THR A 72 -10.18 10.40 -2.39
C THR A 72 -10.47 9.03 -1.77
N ALA A 73 -10.73 8.00 -2.59
CA ALA A 73 -10.93 6.64 -2.10
C ALA A 73 -9.68 6.11 -1.37
N ALA A 74 -8.49 6.30 -1.95
CA ALA A 74 -7.22 5.89 -1.34
C ALA A 74 -6.95 6.62 -0.01
N LEU A 75 -7.34 7.90 0.11
CA LEU A 75 -7.26 8.63 1.38
C LEU A 75 -8.18 8.02 2.44
N PHE A 76 -9.41 7.67 2.08
CA PHE A 76 -10.36 7.09 3.03
C PHE A 76 -9.98 5.67 3.46
N ASP A 77 -9.44 4.87 2.55
CA ASP A 77 -8.92 3.54 2.88
C ASP A 77 -7.82 3.61 3.95
N ARG A 78 -6.92 4.60 3.84
CA ARG A 78 -5.90 4.90 4.85
C ARG A 78 -6.48 5.31 6.22
N PHE A 79 -7.69 5.89 6.25
CA PHE A 79 -8.36 6.17 7.53
C PHE A 79 -8.94 4.89 8.16
N ASN A 80 -9.44 3.97 7.34
CA ASN A 80 -9.99 2.70 7.78
C ASN A 80 -8.91 1.76 8.36
N SER A 81 -7.66 1.88 7.92
CA SER A 81 -6.53 1.11 8.46
C SER A 81 -6.25 1.32 9.96
N ARG A 82 -6.96 2.24 10.62
CA ARG A 82 -6.81 2.57 12.05
C ARG A 82 -7.61 1.65 12.99
N GLY A 83 -8.28 0.61 12.48
CA GLY A 83 -9.16 -0.28 13.25
C GLY A 83 -8.70 -1.74 13.40
N GLU A 84 -8.13 -2.35 12.36
CA GLU A 84 -7.54 -3.70 12.31
C GLU A 84 -6.66 -3.72 11.04
N ALA A 85 -5.41 -4.16 11.12
CA ALA A 85 -4.52 -4.13 9.95
C ALA A 85 -4.64 -5.41 9.13
N ASP A 86 -5.18 -5.31 7.93
CA ASP A 86 -5.07 -6.35 6.93
C ASP A 86 -3.67 -6.39 6.29
N TYR A 87 -3.41 -7.47 5.56
CA TYR A 87 -2.13 -7.69 4.86
C TYR A 87 -1.77 -6.53 3.93
N GLY A 88 -2.76 -5.92 3.27
CA GLY A 88 -2.56 -4.80 2.35
C GLY A 88 -2.01 -3.55 3.05
N ASN A 89 -2.54 -3.25 4.24
CA ASN A 89 -2.05 -2.13 5.03
C ASN A 89 -0.62 -2.33 5.54
N LYS A 90 -0.25 -3.55 5.92
CA LYS A 90 1.14 -3.89 6.26
C LYS A 90 2.07 -3.70 5.07
N LEU A 91 1.63 -4.09 3.87
CA LEU A 91 2.41 -3.92 2.64
C LEU A 91 2.61 -2.43 2.32
N LEU A 92 1.56 -1.62 2.50
CA LEU A 92 1.65 -0.17 2.33
C LEU A 92 2.65 0.46 3.31
N SER A 93 2.68 0.01 4.57
CA SER A 93 3.68 0.43 5.54
C SER A 93 5.10 0.03 5.16
N ALA A 94 5.29 -1.20 4.70
CA ALA A 94 6.58 -1.67 4.20
C ALA A 94 7.10 -0.82 3.04
N LEU A 95 6.23 -0.51 2.08
CA LEU A 95 6.58 0.36 0.96
C LEU A 95 7.01 1.75 1.41
N ARG A 96 6.27 2.36 2.34
CA ARG A 96 6.61 3.68 2.90
C ARG A 96 7.94 3.70 3.64
N PHE A 97 8.27 2.59 4.30
CA PHE A 97 9.58 2.41 4.90
C PHE A 97 10.68 2.32 3.84
N GLU A 98 10.50 1.49 2.81
CA GLU A 98 11.47 1.26 1.74
C GLU A 98 11.81 2.53 0.94
N PHE A 99 10.82 3.29 0.47
CA PHE A 99 11.11 4.46 -0.38
C PHE A 99 11.50 5.72 0.41
N GLY A 100 11.03 5.85 1.65
CA GLY A 100 11.06 7.13 2.39
C GLY A 100 11.53 7.04 3.83
N GLY A 101 11.91 5.85 4.31
CA GLY A 101 12.31 5.63 5.70
C GLY A 101 11.20 5.91 6.72
N HIS A 102 9.93 5.92 6.29
CA HIS A 102 8.82 6.25 7.17
C HIS A 102 8.57 5.12 8.19
N GLN A 103 8.92 5.37 9.46
CA GLN A 103 8.61 4.45 10.55
C GLN A 103 7.15 4.57 10.98
N GLU A 104 6.52 3.44 11.28
CA GLU A 104 5.22 3.44 11.93
C GLU A 104 5.35 4.02 13.34
N LYS A 105 4.37 4.83 13.74
CA LYS A 105 4.25 5.27 15.13
C LYS A 105 3.43 4.23 15.87
N HIS A 106 4.06 3.50 16.78
CA HIS A 106 3.39 2.63 17.74
C HIS A 106 2.35 3.43 18.54
#